data_AF-A0A1X0QN38-F1
#
_entry.id   AF-A0A1X0QN38-F1
#
_cell.length_a   1.000
_cell.length_b   1.000
_cell.length_c   1.000
_cell.angle_alpha   90.00
_cell.angle_beta   90.00
_cell.angle_gamma   90.00
#
_symmetry.space_group_name_H-M   'P 1'
#
loop_
_entity.id
_entity.type
_entity.pdbx_description
1 polymer ?
#
loop_
_entity_poly.entity_id
_entity_poly.type
_entity_poly.pdbx_seq_one_letter_code
_entity_poly.pdbx_strand_id
1 'polypeptide(L)'
;MRPDSLTSLLTEAPSRYGTVLHVGLYHDPVSRLFFGKGYAFIDTAPEDRTVPSLSHEIDLTNQQLIYASWRDMAPHCFYCLKPGHTKGNCPRLS
;
A
#
# COMPACT_ATOMS: atom_id res chain seq x y z
N MET A 1 8.52 -14.36 -5.43
CA MET A 1 7.46 -13.79 -6.31
C MET A 1 8.15 -13.20 -7.53
N ARG A 2 7.70 -13.48 -8.76
CA ARG A 2 8.29 -12.86 -9.96
C ARG A 2 7.78 -11.41 -10.09
N PRO A 3 8.57 -10.45 -10.62
CA PRO A 3 8.19 -9.04 -10.72
C PRO A 3 6.88 -8.79 -11.48
N ASP A 4 6.65 -9.53 -12.56
CA ASP A 4 5.43 -9.40 -13.38
C ASP A 4 4.17 -9.80 -12.61
N SER A 5 4.28 -10.87 -11.79
CA SER A 5 3.17 -11.32 -10.94
C SER A 5 2.84 -10.31 -9.83
N LEU A 6 3.86 -9.60 -9.31
CA LEU A 6 3.65 -8.60 -8.27
C LEU A 6 2.95 -7.36 -8.83
N THR A 7 3.29 -6.93 -10.04
CA THR A 7 2.68 -5.76 -10.67
C THR A 7 1.19 -5.97 -10.94
N SER A 8 0.79 -7.18 -11.39
CA SER A 8 -0.62 -7.54 -11.53
C SER A 8 -1.36 -7.51 -10.21
N LEU A 9 -0.79 -8.11 -9.15
CA LEU A 9 -1.40 -8.11 -7.82
C LEU A 9 -1.54 -6.69 -7.24
N LEU A 10 -0.53 -5.84 -7.47
CA LEU A 10 -0.56 -4.43 -7.07
C LEU A 10 -1.49 -3.57 -7.93
N THR A 11 -1.96 -4.08 -9.06
CA THR A 11 -3.03 -3.44 -9.84
C THR A 11 -4.39 -3.90 -9.33
N GLU A 12 -4.54 -5.20 -9.05
CA GLU A 12 -5.80 -5.80 -8.64
C GLU A 12 -6.19 -5.39 -7.21
N ALA A 13 -5.31 -5.56 -6.22
CA ALA A 13 -5.62 -5.31 -4.82
C ALA A 13 -6.14 -3.88 -4.54
N PRO A 14 -5.51 -2.79 -5.05
CA PRO A 14 -6.01 -1.45 -4.85
C PRO A 14 -7.19 -1.05 -5.74
N SER A 15 -7.52 -1.84 -6.78
CA SER A 15 -8.66 -1.54 -7.68
C SER A 15 -10.02 -1.54 -6.97
N ARG A 16 -10.08 -2.13 -5.77
CA ARG A 16 -11.25 -2.05 -4.90
C ARG A 16 -11.52 -0.63 -4.40
N TYR A 17 -10.51 0.24 -4.33
CA TYR A 17 -10.62 1.60 -3.82
C TYR A 17 -10.85 2.64 -4.93
N GLY A 18 -10.88 2.24 -6.20
CA GLY A 18 -10.93 3.18 -7.31
C GLY A 18 -10.34 2.64 -8.60
N THR A 19 -10.22 3.50 -9.59
CA THR A 19 -9.60 3.15 -10.87
C THR A 19 -8.09 3.29 -10.76
N VAL A 20 -7.35 2.19 -10.94
CA VAL A 20 -5.88 2.23 -10.91
C VAL A 20 -5.37 2.82 -12.21
N LEU A 21 -4.73 3.97 -12.12
CA LEU A 21 -4.18 4.70 -13.27
C LEU A 21 -2.78 4.21 -13.62
N HIS A 22 -1.98 3.88 -12.60
CA HIS A 22 -0.60 3.45 -12.80
C HIS A 22 -0.06 2.78 -11.54
N VAL A 23 0.84 1.81 -11.73
CA VAL A 23 1.55 1.11 -10.65
C VAL A 23 3.04 1.10 -10.95
N GLY A 24 3.86 1.16 -9.90
CA GLY A 24 5.30 1.11 -10.05
C GLY A 24 5.99 0.51 -8.83
N LEU A 25 7.14 -0.11 -9.08
CA LEU A 25 8.01 -0.64 -8.05
C LEU A 25 9.26 0.22 -7.95
N TYR A 26 9.64 0.59 -6.73
CA TYR A 26 10.92 1.22 -6.49
C TYR A 26 12.02 0.16 -6.52
N HIS A 27 12.97 0.35 -7.42
CA HIS A 27 14.19 -0.43 -7.49
C HIS A 27 15.33 0.40 -6.91
N ASP A 28 16.22 -0.26 -6.18
CA ASP A 28 17.46 0.37 -5.75
C ASP A 28 18.27 0.79 -6.98
N PRO A 29 18.74 2.05 -7.07
CA PRO A 29 19.38 2.55 -8.29
C PRO A 29 20.70 1.84 -8.63
N VAL A 30 21.36 1.23 -7.64
CA VAL A 30 22.66 0.57 -7.83
C VAL A 30 22.49 -0.89 -8.22
N SER A 31 21.82 -1.66 -7.36
CA SER A 31 21.61 -3.10 -7.53
C SER A 31 20.47 -3.44 -8.50
N ARG A 32 19.58 -2.47 -8.78
CA ARG A 32 18.31 -2.66 -9.51
C ARG A 32 17.39 -3.71 -8.90
N LEU A 33 17.60 -4.05 -7.63
CA LEU A 33 16.79 -5.01 -6.90
C LEU A 33 15.58 -4.32 -6.27
N PHE A 34 14.50 -5.09 -6.12
CA PHE A 34 13.28 -4.67 -5.46
C PHE A 34 13.37 -4.95 -3.96
N PHE A 35 13.14 -3.92 -3.13
CA PHE A 35 13.19 -3.99 -1.67
C PHE A 35 11.83 -3.76 -0.99
N GLY A 36 10.75 -4.18 -1.64
CA GLY A 36 9.42 -4.19 -0.99
C GLY A 36 8.67 -2.86 -1.01
N LYS A 37 9.12 -1.86 -1.77
CA LYS A 37 8.46 -0.55 -1.87
C LYS A 37 7.99 -0.26 -3.28
N GLY A 38 6.78 0.25 -3.41
CA GLY A 38 6.20 0.68 -4.68
C GLY A 38 5.21 1.81 -4.48
N TYR A 39 4.49 2.13 -5.54
CA TYR A 39 3.43 3.12 -5.54
C TYR A 39 2.30 2.70 -6.49
N ALA A 40 1.11 3.21 -6.23
CA ALA A 40 -0.04 3.13 -7.12
C ALA A 40 -0.74 4.49 -7.14
N PHE A 41 -1.13 4.94 -8.33
CA PHE A 41 -2.02 6.08 -8.51
C PHE A 41 -3.43 5.54 -8.73
N ILE A 42 -4.36 5.99 -7.89
CA ILE A 42 -5.75 5.53 -7.86
C ILE A 42 -6.64 6.76 -7.93
N ASP A 43 -7.59 6.74 -8.85
CA ASP A 43 -8.74 7.64 -8.82
C ASP A 43 -9.82 7.06 -7.91
N THR A 44 -9.99 7.68 -6.74
CA THR A 44 -10.90 7.24 -5.67
C THR A 44 -12.31 7.82 -5.79
N ALA A 45 -12.60 8.61 -6.83
CA ALA A 45 -13.94 9.16 -7.08
C ALA A 45 -14.44 8.80 -8.49
N PRO A 46 -14.49 7.50 -8.85
CA PRO A 46 -14.99 7.09 -10.16
C PRO A 46 -16.49 7.43 -10.29
N GLU A 47 -16.88 7.95 -11.45
CA GLU A 47 -18.27 8.40 -11.70
C GLU A 47 -19.30 7.26 -11.59
N ASP A 48 -18.90 6.03 -11.93
CA ASP A 48 -19.81 4.89 -12.10
C ASP A 48 -20.00 3.99 -10.87
N ARG A 49 -19.28 4.22 -9.76
CA ARG A 49 -19.38 3.33 -8.58
C ARG A 49 -19.00 3.97 -7.25
N THR A 50 -19.67 3.52 -6.18
CA THR A 50 -19.25 3.78 -4.81
C THR A 50 -18.07 2.88 -4.44
N VAL A 51 -16.98 3.48 -3.95
CA VAL A 51 -15.80 2.75 -3.49
C VAL A 51 -15.65 2.84 -1.97
N PRO A 52 -15.12 1.79 -1.30
CA PRO A 52 -14.78 1.83 0.12
C PRO A 52 -13.69 2.86 0.42
N SER A 53 -13.65 3.33 1.67
CA SER A 53 -12.56 4.16 2.19
C SER A 53 -11.21 3.44 2.11
N LEU A 54 -10.14 4.22 1.88
CA LEU A 54 -8.77 3.71 1.85
C LEU A 54 -8.38 3.02 3.17
N SER A 55 -7.62 1.93 3.05
CA SER A 55 -7.07 1.18 4.19
C SER A 55 -5.56 1.18 4.17
N HIS A 56 -4.95 1.23 5.35
CA HIS A 56 -3.50 1.05 5.50
C HIS A 56 -3.08 -0.39 5.18
N GLU A 57 -3.82 -1.36 5.70
CA GLU A 57 -3.60 -2.79 5.48
C GLU A 57 -4.45 -3.22 4.29
N ILE A 58 -3.80 -3.70 3.23
CA ILE A 58 -4.47 -4.20 2.02
C ILE A 58 -4.05 -5.65 1.80
N ASP A 59 -5.04 -6.53 1.71
CA ASP A 59 -4.83 -7.92 1.34
C ASP A 59 -4.38 -8.02 -0.12
N LEU A 60 -3.17 -8.54 -0.32
CA LEU A 60 -2.63 -8.82 -1.65
C LEU A 60 -3.01 -10.24 -2.09
N THR A 61 -2.97 -11.18 -1.15
CA THR A 61 -3.43 -12.57 -1.29
C THR A 61 -3.89 -13.07 0.09
N ASN A 62 -4.52 -14.25 0.18
CA ASN A 62 -4.94 -14.86 1.45
C ASN A 62 -3.83 -15.07 2.50
N GLN A 63 -2.56 -14.80 2.16
CA GLN A 63 -1.41 -14.98 3.05
C GLN A 63 -0.49 -13.75 3.11
N GLN A 64 -0.74 -12.70 2.32
CA GLN A 64 0.18 -11.56 2.19
C GLN A 64 -0.57 -10.24 2.23
N LEU A 65 -0.04 -9.33 3.04
CA LEU A 65 -0.50 -7.97 3.20
C LEU A 65 0.51 -7.00 2.58
N ILE A 66 0.00 -5.90 2.04
CA ILE A 66 0.78 -4.70 1.78
C ILE A 66 0.31 -3.57 2.70
N TYR A 67 1.24 -2.66 3.01
CA TYR A 67 0.97 -1.49 3.84
C TYR A 67 1.06 -0.22 2.98
N ALA A 68 -0.08 0.43 2.76
CA ALA A 68 -0.19 1.63 1.93
C ALA A 68 -0.28 2.89 2.78
N SER A 69 0.29 4.00 2.30
CA SER A 69 0.17 5.31 2.94
C SER A 69 -0.16 6.37 1.89
N TRP A 70 -0.90 7.40 2.29
CA TRP A 70 -1.34 8.50 1.43
C TRP A 70 -1.33 9.82 2.21
N ARG A 71 -1.44 10.96 1.49
CA ARG A 71 -1.20 12.31 2.02
C ARG A 71 -2.03 12.64 3.26
N ASP A 72 -3.31 12.26 3.27
CA ASP A 72 -4.25 12.58 4.35
C ASP A 72 -4.55 11.38 5.25
N MET A 73 -3.65 10.40 5.27
CA MET A 73 -3.78 9.23 6.15
C MET A 73 -3.59 9.64 7.61
N ALA A 74 -4.45 9.12 8.50
CA ALA A 74 -4.25 9.27 9.94
C ALA A 74 -2.87 8.76 10.39
N PRO A 75 -2.29 9.32 11.46
CA PRO A 75 -1.01 8.87 11.98
C PRO A 75 -0.98 7.36 12.25
N HIS A 76 0.06 6.70 11.74
CA HIS A 76 0.34 5.30 12.01
C HIS A 76 1.77 5.12 12.47
N CYS A 77 2.04 4.02 13.15
CA CYS A 77 3.35 3.73 13.67
C CYS A 77 4.21 3.05 12.61
N PHE A 78 5.27 3.70 12.16
CA PHE A 78 6.22 3.11 11.19
C PHE A 78 6.97 1.88 11.72
N TYR A 79 6.87 1.56 13.02
CA TYR A 79 7.50 0.38 13.60
C TYR A 79 6.59 -0.83 13.62
N CYS A 80 5.38 -0.71 14.19
CA CYS A 80 4.44 -1.83 14.30
C CYS A 80 3.35 -1.83 13.22
N LEU A 81 3.30 -0.78 12.38
CA LEU A 81 2.36 -0.59 11.28
C LEU A 81 0.89 -0.48 11.70
N LYS A 82 0.63 -0.18 12.98
CA LYS A 82 -0.72 0.01 13.52
C LYS A 82 -1.12 1.48 13.58
N PRO A 83 -2.42 1.80 13.38
CA PRO A 83 -2.92 3.16 13.47
C PRO A 83 -2.93 3.68 14.92
N GLY A 84 -3.10 5.00 15.08
CA GLY A 84 -3.45 5.63 16.36
C GLY A 84 -2.25 6.05 17.23
N HIS A 85 -1.01 5.79 16.80
CA HIS A 85 0.17 6.23 17.52
C HIS A 85 1.39 6.37 16.59
N THR A 86 2.41 7.09 17.04
CA THR A 86 3.71 7.21 16.36
C THR A 86 4.72 6.24 16.98
N LYS A 87 5.89 6.07 16.34
CA LYS A 87 6.97 5.22 16.87
C LYS A 87 7.36 5.59 18.31
N GLY A 88 7.36 6.88 18.66
CA GLY A 88 7.73 7.35 20.00
C GLY A 88 6.79 6.83 21.11
N ASN A 89 5.53 6.57 20.78
CA ASN A 89 4.51 6.07 21.71
C ASN A 89 4.12 4.62 21.39
N CYS A 90 5.04 3.82 20.82
CA CYS A 90 4.71 2.46 20.39
C CYS A 90 4.69 1.47 21.56
N PRO A 91 3.57 0.78 21.83
CA PRO A 91 3.48 -0.22 22.90
C PRO A 91 4.40 -1.44 22.73
N ARG A 92 5.00 -1.63 21.55
CA ARG A 92 6.01 -2.68 21.31
C ARG A 92 7.42 -2.26 21.70
N LEU A 93 7.64 -0.99 22.02
CA LEU A 93 8.92 -0.44 22.46
C LEU A 93 8.97 -0.19 23.97
N SER A 94 7.84 -0.34 24.65
CA SER A 94 7.68 -0.27 26.11
C SER A 94 7.88 -1.63 26.77
#